data_AF-A6KP17-F1
#
_entry.id   AF-A6KP17-F1
#
_cell.length_a   1.000
_cell.length_b   1.000
_cell.length_c   1.000
_cell.angle_alpha   90.00
_cell.angle_beta   90.00
_cell.angle_gamma   90.00
#
_symmetry.space_group_name_H-M   'P 1'
#
loop_
_entity.id
_entity.type
_entity.pdbx_description
1 polymer ?
#
loop_
_entity_poly.entity_id
_entity_poly.type
_entity_poly.pdbx_seq_one_letter_code
_entity_poly.pdbx_strand_id
1 'polypeptide(L)'
;MECQTDAFLDRPPTPLFIPAKTGKDVATQILEGELFDFDLEVKPMLEVLVGKTIEQALLEVMEEEELANLRASQYAYEEIRNVELAEVQRLEEQERRHREEKERRKRQQWEIVHKQNETSQKISARAFAQRYLADLLPSVFDSLRNSGYFYDPIERDIEVGFLPWLLNEVEKTMEHSMVGRTVLDRV
;
A
#
# COMPACT_ATOMS: atom_id res chain seq x y z
N MET A 1 132.36 92.31 8.02
CA MET A 1 131.94 92.79 6.69
C MET A 1 131.85 91.58 5.79
N GLU A 2 130.70 90.90 5.80
CA GLU A 2 130.13 90.15 4.67
C GLU A 2 128.61 90.28 4.85
N CYS A 3 127.96 90.82 3.84
CA CYS A 3 126.53 91.12 3.84
C CYS A 3 125.76 89.83 3.55
N GLN A 4 124.94 89.39 4.49
CA GLN A 4 123.96 88.32 4.25
C GLN A 4 122.70 88.94 3.66
N THR A 5 122.52 88.81 2.35
CA THR A 5 121.23 89.06 1.68
C THR A 5 120.44 87.76 1.66
N ASP A 6 119.39 87.69 2.49
CA ASP A 6 118.46 86.56 2.51
C ASP A 6 117.56 86.60 1.26
N ALA A 7 117.24 85.42 0.70
CA ALA A 7 116.45 85.31 -0.52
C ALA A 7 114.99 85.72 -0.26
N PHE A 8 114.47 86.70 -1.01
CA PHE A 8 113.07 87.09 -0.92
C PHE A 8 112.16 85.94 -1.39
N LEU A 9 111.62 85.17 -0.44
CA LEU A 9 110.52 84.24 -0.68
C LEU A 9 109.20 85.01 -0.60
N ASP A 10 108.37 84.87 -1.64
CA ASP A 10 107.04 85.49 -1.67
C ASP A 10 106.21 85.00 -0.47
N ARG A 11 105.62 85.97 0.25
CA ARG A 11 104.80 85.71 1.43
C ARG A 11 103.56 84.89 0.99
N PRO A 12 103.22 83.78 1.67
CA PRO A 12 101.99 83.07 1.37
C PRO A 12 100.78 84.01 1.49
N PRO A 13 99.72 83.80 0.68
CA PRO A 13 98.54 84.65 0.71
C PRO A 13 97.98 84.70 2.13
N THR A 14 97.61 85.90 2.57
CA THR A 14 97.10 86.13 3.93
C THR A 14 95.80 85.34 4.09
N PRO A 15 95.63 84.56 5.17
CA PRO A 15 94.43 83.77 5.38
C PRO A 15 93.20 84.68 5.42
N LEU A 16 92.11 84.24 4.77
CA LEU A 16 90.84 84.96 4.75
C LEU A 16 90.32 85.12 6.18
N PHE A 17 90.00 86.36 6.57
CA PHE A 17 89.43 86.65 7.89
C PHE A 17 87.97 86.14 7.94
N ILE A 18 87.71 85.19 8.85
CA ILE A 18 86.37 84.66 9.13
C ILE A 18 85.92 85.23 10.49
N PRO A 19 84.85 86.05 10.55
CA PRO A 19 84.34 86.59 11.79
C PRO A 19 83.93 85.48 12.77
N ALA A 20 84.23 85.66 14.06
CA ALA A 20 83.76 84.75 15.09
C ALA A 20 82.24 84.86 15.26
N LYS A 21 81.55 83.71 15.23
CA LYS A 21 80.10 83.65 15.44
C LYS A 21 79.75 84.28 16.79
N THR A 22 78.87 85.29 16.78
CA THR A 22 78.38 85.98 17.98
C THR A 22 76.90 85.63 18.20
N GLY A 23 76.62 84.90 19.29
CA GLY A 23 75.30 84.37 19.66
C GLY A 23 75.44 83.09 20.48
N LYS A 24 74.48 82.77 21.35
CA LYS A 24 74.41 81.47 22.04
C LYS A 24 73.50 80.53 21.25
N ASP A 25 74.04 79.41 20.80
CA ASP A 25 73.24 78.36 20.19
C ASP A 25 72.48 77.61 21.29
N VAL A 26 71.16 77.50 21.13
CA VAL A 26 70.28 76.72 22.00
C VAL A 26 69.48 75.77 21.11
N ALA A 27 69.48 74.49 21.47
CA ALA A 27 68.62 73.49 20.85
C ALA A 27 67.61 73.01 21.90
N THR A 28 66.36 72.88 21.48
CA THR A 28 65.30 72.21 22.24
C THR A 28 64.83 71.02 21.43
N GLN A 29 64.81 69.85 22.04
CA GLN A 29 64.31 68.63 21.42
C GLN A 29 63.32 67.99 22.37
N ILE A 30 62.24 67.46 21.82
CA ILE A 30 61.27 66.63 22.54
C ILE A 30 61.69 65.19 22.31
N LEU A 31 61.91 64.45 23.39
CA LEU A 31 62.29 63.04 23.35
C LEU A 31 61.04 62.14 23.29
N GLU A 32 61.24 60.91 22.85
CA GLU A 32 60.17 59.93 22.76
C GLU A 32 59.53 59.70 24.14
N GLY A 33 58.21 59.86 24.22
CA GLY A 33 57.44 59.73 25.46
C GLY A 33 57.24 61.01 26.27
N GLU A 34 57.92 62.12 25.98
CA GLU A 34 57.78 63.37 26.75
C GLU A 34 56.41 64.06 26.61
N LEU A 35 55.67 63.75 25.54
CA LEU A 35 54.32 64.30 25.28
C LEU A 35 53.20 63.25 25.38
N PHE A 36 53.50 62.04 25.86
CA PHE A 36 52.51 60.98 25.91
C PHE A 36 51.50 61.21 27.05
N ASP A 37 50.22 61.29 26.71
CA ASP A 37 49.11 61.32 27.65
C ASP A 37 48.33 60.00 27.60
N PHE A 38 48.50 59.17 28.63
CA PHE A 38 47.85 57.86 28.70
C PHE A 38 46.32 57.95 28.64
N ASP A 39 45.73 58.94 29.32
CA ASP A 39 44.27 59.05 29.43
C ASP A 39 43.61 59.45 28.11
N LEU A 40 44.37 60.10 27.22
CA LEU A 40 43.93 60.37 25.86
C LEU A 40 44.10 59.14 24.97
N GLU A 41 45.28 58.52 25.00
CA GLU A 41 45.64 57.48 24.03
C GLU A 41 45.03 56.11 24.32
N VAL A 42 44.61 55.84 25.55
CA VAL A 42 43.91 54.60 25.91
C VAL A 42 42.44 54.59 25.47
N LYS A 43 41.82 55.76 25.28
CA LYS A 43 40.38 55.88 24.97
C LYS A 43 39.96 55.12 23.70
N PRO A 44 40.63 55.28 22.53
CA PRO A 44 40.24 54.57 21.33
C PRO A 44 40.39 53.05 21.48
N MET A 45 41.40 52.59 22.23
CA MET A 45 41.57 51.17 22.52
C MET A 45 40.44 50.62 23.38
N LEU A 46 40.06 51.33 24.44
CA LEU A 46 38.96 50.92 25.31
C LEU A 46 37.62 50.95 24.60
N GLU A 47 37.35 51.97 23.77
CA GLU A 47 36.12 52.04 22.99
C GLU A 47 35.98 50.85 22.05
N VAL A 48 37.05 50.46 21.35
CA VAL A 48 37.04 49.28 20.47
C VAL A 48 36.88 47.99 21.27
N LEU A 49 37.59 47.85 22.40
CA LEU A 49 37.50 46.64 23.23
C LEU A 49 36.10 46.47 23.83
N VAL A 50 35.55 47.52 24.43
CA VAL A 50 34.21 47.49 25.02
C VAL A 50 33.14 47.32 23.95
N GLY A 51 33.27 48.03 22.82
CA GLY A 51 32.33 47.91 21.70
C GLY A 51 32.28 46.48 21.16
N LYS A 52 33.44 45.89 20.83
CA LYS A 52 33.50 44.53 20.30
C LYS A 52 33.04 43.48 21.30
N THR A 53 33.37 43.62 22.58
CA THR A 53 32.95 42.65 23.61
C THR A 53 31.44 42.66 23.80
N ILE A 54 30.80 43.83 23.82
CA ILE A 54 29.35 43.94 23.91
C ILE A 54 28.67 43.42 22.64
N GLU A 55 29.18 43.80 21.46
CA GLU A 55 28.65 43.34 20.18
C GLU A 55 28.70 41.82 20.06
N GLN A 56 29.86 41.22 20.36
CA GLN A 56 30.04 39.78 20.34
C GLN A 56 29.11 39.09 21.35
N ALA A 57 29.05 39.57 22.60
CA ALA A 57 28.17 38.98 23.61
C ALA A 57 26.69 39.05 23.23
N LEU A 58 26.25 40.15 22.60
CA LEU A 58 24.87 40.30 22.14
C LEU A 58 24.56 39.30 21.01
N LEU A 59 25.46 39.16 20.03
CA LEU A 59 25.28 38.22 18.93
C LEU A 59 25.22 36.77 19.42
N GLU A 60 26.11 36.38 20.34
CA GLU A 60 26.13 35.03 20.91
C GLU A 60 24.82 34.71 21.65
N VAL A 61 24.33 35.63 22.49
CA VAL A 61 23.06 35.42 23.22
C VAL A 61 21.87 35.32 22.27
N MET A 62 21.83 36.15 21.22
CA MET A 62 20.76 36.10 20.22
C MET A 62 20.78 34.77 19.45
N GLU A 63 21.96 34.28 19.05
CA GLU A 63 22.10 33.00 18.37
C GLU A 63 21.69 31.83 19.27
N GLU A 64 22.09 31.84 20.54
CA GLU A 64 21.70 30.81 21.51
C GLU A 64 20.18 30.76 21.71
N GLU A 65 19.52 31.91 21.82
CA GLU A 65 18.07 31.99 21.97
C GLU A 65 17.34 31.50 20.70
N GLU A 66 17.81 31.90 19.52
CA GLU A 66 17.26 31.43 18.25
C GLU A 66 17.38 29.90 18.12
N LEU A 67 18.56 29.35 18.41
CA LEU A 67 18.80 27.90 18.39
C LEU A 67 17.92 27.16 19.41
N ALA A 68 17.71 27.72 20.60
CA ALA A 68 16.82 27.14 21.60
C ALA A 68 15.36 27.12 21.11
N ASN A 69 14.89 28.21 20.51
CA ASN A 69 13.54 28.31 19.95
C ASN A 69 13.31 27.35 18.77
N LEU A 70 14.29 27.22 17.87
CA LEU A 70 14.24 26.27 16.77
C LEU A 70 14.19 24.83 17.27
N ARG A 71 15.02 24.46 18.25
CA ARG A 71 15.01 23.13 18.87
C ARG A 71 13.67 22.83 19.54
N ALA A 72 13.14 23.76 20.33
CA ALA A 72 11.83 23.60 20.97
C ALA A 72 10.72 23.37 19.93
N SER A 73 10.74 24.14 18.84
CA SER A 73 9.78 23.99 17.74
C SER A 73 9.91 22.64 17.03
N GLN A 74 11.14 22.17 16.79
CA GLN A 74 11.40 20.85 16.21
C GLN A 74 10.89 19.73 17.10
N TYR A 75 11.17 19.77 18.41
CA TYR A 75 10.68 18.75 19.35
C TYR A 75 9.16 18.70 19.41
N ALA A 76 8.48 19.85 19.48
CA ALA A 76 7.03 19.91 19.47
C ALA A 76 6.43 19.32 18.18
N TYR A 77 7.04 19.62 17.02
CA TYR A 77 6.62 19.07 15.74
C TYR A 77 6.84 17.56 15.66
N GLU A 78 8.00 17.07 16.12
CA GLU A 78 8.31 15.64 16.14
C GLU A 78 7.36 14.86 17.06
N GLU A 79 7.00 15.43 18.21
CA GLU A 79 6.04 14.83 19.13
C GLU A 79 4.66 14.66 18.46
N ILE A 80 4.15 15.73 17.87
CA ILE A 80 2.87 15.69 17.12
C ILE A 80 2.94 14.67 15.99
N ARG A 81 4.01 14.71 15.18
CA ARG A 81 4.19 13.80 14.05
C ARG A 81 4.23 12.34 14.48
N ASN A 82 4.90 12.03 15.59
CA ASN A 82 4.99 10.67 16.11
C ASN A 82 3.62 10.16 16.60
N VAL A 83 2.84 11.02 17.26
CA VAL A 83 1.47 10.71 17.69
C VAL A 83 0.56 10.48 16.48
N GLU A 84 0.61 11.37 15.48
CA GLU A 84 -0.16 11.24 14.25
C GLU A 84 0.18 9.95 13.50
N LEU A 85 1.48 9.62 13.37
CA LEU A 85 1.93 8.40 12.70
C LEU A 85 1.43 7.14 13.43
N ALA A 86 1.48 7.13 14.76
CA ALA A 86 0.98 6.02 15.56
C ALA A 86 -0.54 5.83 15.38
N GLU A 87 -1.30 6.92 15.32
CA GLU A 87 -2.74 6.88 15.11
C GLU A 87 -3.11 6.40 13.70
N VAL A 88 -2.40 6.87 12.67
CA VAL A 88 -2.58 6.40 11.28
C VAL A 88 -2.34 4.90 11.19
N GLN A 89 -1.23 4.40 11.76
CA GLN A 89 -0.95 2.95 11.78
C GLN A 89 -2.03 2.15 12.49
N ARG A 90 -2.57 2.67 13.60
CA ARG A 90 -3.68 2.04 14.34
C ARG A 90 -4.94 1.93 13.46
N LEU A 91 -5.28 2.99 12.74
CA LEU A 91 -6.45 3.03 11.86
C LEU A 91 -6.28 2.13 10.63
N GLU A 92 -5.08 2.12 10.01
CA GLU A 92 -4.77 1.24 8.88
C GLU A 92 -4.90 -0.24 9.25
N GLU A 93 -4.36 -0.64 10.41
CA GLU A 93 -4.46 -2.02 10.88
C GLU A 93 -5.91 -2.41 11.20
N GLN A 94 -6.70 -1.49 11.75
CA GLN A 94 -8.13 -1.70 11.97
C GLN A 94 -8.89 -1.86 10.64
N GLU A 95 -8.61 -1.01 9.65
CA GLU A 95 -9.23 -1.07 8.33
C GLU A 95 -8.86 -2.37 7.60
N ARG A 96 -7.58 -2.79 7.69
CA ARG A 96 -7.12 -4.08 7.17
C ARG A 96 -7.91 -5.24 7.75
N ARG A 97 -8.09 -5.29 9.06
CA ARG A 97 -8.87 -6.35 9.74
C ARG A 97 -10.33 -6.35 9.28
N HIS A 98 -10.97 -5.20 9.23
CA HIS A 98 -12.37 -5.09 8.76
C HIS A 98 -12.50 -5.51 7.29
N ARG A 99 -11.54 -5.14 6.43
CA ARG A 99 -11.52 -5.52 5.03
C ARG A 99 -11.35 -7.04 4.87
N GLU A 100 -10.42 -7.63 5.59
CA GLU A 100 -10.21 -9.08 5.59
C GLU A 100 -11.45 -9.84 6.08
N GLU A 101 -12.10 -9.38 7.16
CA GLU A 101 -13.35 -9.99 7.63
C GLU A 101 -14.48 -9.85 6.61
N LYS A 102 -14.66 -8.66 6.02
CA LYS A 102 -15.67 -8.40 4.99
C LYS A 102 -15.51 -9.34 3.79
N GLU A 103 -14.29 -9.52 3.31
CA GLU A 103 -14.02 -10.44 2.20
C GLU A 103 -14.26 -11.91 2.57
N ARG A 104 -13.92 -12.32 3.81
CA ARG A 104 -14.26 -13.66 4.31
C ARG A 104 -15.77 -13.88 4.36
N ARG A 105 -16.53 -12.91 4.88
CA ARG A 105 -18.01 -12.99 4.96
C ARG A 105 -18.64 -13.07 3.57
N LYS A 106 -18.17 -12.25 2.61
CA LYS A 106 -18.63 -12.32 1.22
C LYS A 106 -18.39 -13.71 0.61
N ARG A 107 -17.20 -14.29 0.82
CA ARG A 107 -16.88 -15.63 0.30
C ARG A 107 -17.79 -16.71 0.89
N GLN A 108 -17.98 -16.70 2.20
CA GLN A 108 -18.91 -17.62 2.88
C GLN A 108 -20.33 -17.49 2.33
N GLN A 109 -20.81 -16.26 2.16
CA GLN A 109 -22.15 -16.00 1.66
C GLN A 109 -22.32 -16.45 0.21
N TRP A 110 -21.29 -16.26 -0.63
CA TRP A 110 -21.27 -16.74 -2.01
C TRP A 110 -21.33 -18.28 -2.08
N GLU A 111 -20.56 -18.98 -1.24
CA GLU A 111 -20.61 -20.44 -1.14
C GLU A 111 -21.98 -20.96 -0.69
N ILE A 112 -22.62 -20.27 0.27
CA ILE A 112 -23.97 -20.61 0.72
C ILE A 112 -24.97 -20.46 -0.42
N VAL A 113 -24.93 -19.34 -1.14
CA VAL A 113 -25.83 -19.09 -2.29
C VAL A 113 -25.60 -20.12 -3.39
N HIS A 114 -24.34 -20.46 -3.69
CA HIS A 114 -24.01 -21.49 -4.68
C HIS A 114 -24.62 -22.85 -4.29
N LYS A 115 -24.37 -23.30 -3.05
CA LYS A 115 -24.92 -24.56 -2.54
C LYS A 115 -26.45 -24.57 -2.50
N GLN A 116 -27.07 -23.45 -2.15
CA GLN A 116 -28.53 -23.31 -2.18
C GLN A 116 -29.08 -23.44 -3.59
N ASN A 117 -28.46 -22.79 -4.57
CA ASN A 117 -28.86 -22.89 -5.98
C ASN A 117 -28.72 -24.33 -6.50
N GLU A 118 -27.60 -25.00 -6.24
CA GLU A 118 -27.42 -26.41 -6.60
C GLU A 118 -28.47 -27.32 -5.94
N THR A 119 -28.72 -27.11 -4.65
CA THR A 119 -29.71 -27.90 -3.91
C THR A 119 -31.12 -27.66 -4.44
N SER A 120 -31.47 -26.40 -4.73
CA SER A 120 -32.76 -26.02 -5.32
C SER A 120 -32.96 -26.67 -6.70
N GLN A 121 -31.94 -26.67 -7.56
CA GLN A 121 -31.98 -27.33 -8.86
C GLN A 121 -32.13 -28.85 -8.73
N LYS A 122 -31.45 -29.49 -7.78
CA LYS A 122 -31.60 -30.94 -7.52
C LYS A 122 -33.01 -31.28 -7.04
N ILE A 123 -33.57 -30.46 -6.15
CA ILE A 123 -34.94 -30.64 -5.64
C ILE A 123 -35.94 -30.45 -6.78
N SER A 124 -35.80 -29.42 -7.61
CA SER A 124 -36.71 -29.18 -8.73
C SER A 124 -36.63 -30.29 -9.78
N ALA A 125 -35.44 -30.76 -10.14
CA ALA A 125 -35.25 -31.88 -11.05
C ALA A 125 -35.87 -33.18 -10.50
N ARG A 126 -35.70 -33.45 -9.19
CA ARG A 126 -36.32 -34.60 -8.54
C ARG A 126 -37.84 -34.52 -8.57
N ALA A 127 -38.41 -33.37 -8.20
CA ALA A 127 -39.85 -33.16 -8.21
C ALA A 127 -40.43 -33.28 -9.62
N PHE A 128 -39.74 -32.74 -10.62
CA PHE A 128 -40.11 -32.87 -12.03
C PHE A 128 -40.09 -34.34 -12.49
N ALA A 129 -39.00 -35.06 -12.21
CA ALA A 129 -38.88 -36.48 -12.56
C ALA A 129 -39.96 -37.33 -11.88
N GLN A 130 -40.25 -37.09 -10.60
CA GLN A 130 -41.31 -37.79 -9.87
C GLN A 130 -42.68 -37.57 -10.52
N ARG A 131 -43.03 -36.32 -10.85
CA ARG A 131 -44.30 -36.00 -11.50
C ARG A 131 -44.38 -36.59 -12.90
N TYR A 132 -43.31 -36.45 -13.70
CA TYR A 132 -43.25 -36.98 -15.06
C TYR A 132 -43.37 -38.51 -15.09
N LEU A 133 -42.66 -39.22 -14.20
CA LEU A 133 -42.73 -40.68 -14.09
C LEU A 133 -44.09 -41.16 -13.58
N ALA A 134 -44.72 -40.43 -12.66
CA ALA A 134 -46.05 -40.77 -12.16
C ALA A 134 -47.11 -40.77 -13.27
N ASP A 135 -46.99 -39.85 -14.24
CA ASP A 135 -47.91 -39.76 -15.38
C ASP A 135 -47.51 -40.71 -16.53
N LEU A 136 -46.22 -40.89 -16.77
CA LEU A 136 -45.70 -41.73 -17.85
C LEU A 136 -45.93 -43.22 -17.60
N LEU A 137 -45.72 -43.70 -16.36
CA LEU A 137 -45.82 -45.13 -16.06
C LEU A 137 -47.21 -45.68 -16.39
N PRO A 138 -48.34 -45.14 -15.86
CA PRO A 138 -49.68 -45.61 -16.21
C PRO A 138 -49.93 -45.55 -17.72
N SER A 139 -49.57 -44.45 -18.38
CA SER A 139 -49.78 -44.29 -19.82
C SER A 139 -49.06 -45.35 -20.66
N VAL A 140 -47.82 -45.69 -20.31
CA VAL A 140 -47.05 -46.73 -21.01
C VAL A 140 -47.59 -48.12 -20.70
N PHE A 141 -47.96 -48.40 -19.45
CA PHE A 141 -48.58 -49.67 -19.06
C PHE A 141 -49.93 -49.88 -19.76
N ASP A 142 -50.78 -48.86 -19.83
CA ASP A 142 -52.06 -48.91 -20.54
C ASP A 142 -51.83 -49.12 -22.04
N SER A 143 -50.85 -48.44 -22.65
CA SER A 143 -50.50 -48.63 -24.06
C SER A 143 -50.02 -50.05 -24.37
N LEU A 144 -49.14 -50.61 -23.53
CA LEU A 144 -48.64 -51.99 -23.65
C LEU A 144 -49.75 -53.03 -23.43
N ARG A 145 -50.69 -52.74 -22.52
CA ARG A 145 -51.86 -53.60 -22.27
C ARG A 145 -52.81 -53.57 -23.46
N ASN A 146 -53.11 -52.39 -24.00
CA ASN A 146 -53.97 -52.21 -25.17
C ASN A 146 -53.36 -52.78 -26.47
N SER A 147 -52.03 -52.81 -26.58
CA SER A 147 -51.32 -53.43 -27.71
C SER A 147 -51.16 -54.95 -27.57
N GLY A 148 -51.71 -55.56 -26.51
CA GLY A 148 -51.78 -57.01 -26.34
C GLY A 148 -50.49 -57.66 -25.83
N TYR A 149 -49.51 -56.88 -25.36
CA TYR A 149 -48.29 -57.42 -24.75
C TYR A 149 -48.51 -57.90 -23.31
N PHE A 150 -49.42 -57.26 -22.57
CA PHE A 150 -49.89 -57.77 -21.28
C PHE A 150 -51.20 -58.53 -21.50
N TYR A 151 -51.14 -59.86 -21.44
CA TYR A 151 -52.29 -60.75 -21.47
C TYR A 151 -52.46 -61.42 -20.11
N ASP A 152 -53.71 -61.71 -19.73
CA ASP A 152 -53.97 -62.57 -18.58
C ASP A 152 -53.62 -64.01 -18.97
N PRO A 153 -52.68 -64.67 -18.28
CA PRO A 153 -52.31 -66.05 -18.57
C PRO A 153 -53.51 -67.01 -18.55
N ILE A 154 -54.51 -66.74 -17.70
CA ILE A 154 -55.70 -67.58 -17.56
C ILE A 154 -56.62 -67.38 -18.78
N GLU A 155 -56.87 -66.14 -19.17
CA GLU A 155 -57.70 -65.83 -20.33
C GLU A 155 -57.10 -66.42 -21.61
N ARG A 156 -55.77 -66.31 -21.78
CA ARG A 156 -55.07 -66.86 -22.94
C ARG A 156 -55.04 -68.39 -22.96
N ASP A 157 -54.93 -69.05 -21.81
CA ASP A 157 -54.98 -70.51 -21.71
C ASP A 157 -56.41 -71.03 -22.01
N ILE A 158 -57.44 -70.27 -21.61
CA ILE A 158 -58.83 -70.57 -21.98
C ILE A 158 -59.02 -70.40 -23.49
N GLU A 159 -58.55 -69.29 -24.07
CA GLU A 159 -58.69 -69.02 -25.51
C GLU A 159 -57.94 -70.01 -26.40
N VAL A 160 -56.72 -70.40 -26.02
CA VAL A 160 -55.84 -71.25 -26.85
C VAL A 160 -56.00 -72.75 -26.52
N GLY A 161 -56.29 -73.10 -25.27
CA GLY A 161 -56.40 -74.49 -24.83
C GLY A 161 -57.85 -74.96 -24.72
N PHE A 162 -58.65 -74.27 -23.91
CA PHE A 162 -60.00 -74.73 -23.55
C PHE A 162 -61.03 -74.55 -24.66
N LEU A 163 -61.11 -73.37 -25.28
CA LEU A 163 -62.11 -73.10 -26.34
C LEU A 163 -61.95 -74.03 -27.55
N PRO A 164 -60.73 -74.33 -28.06
CA PRO A 164 -60.57 -75.27 -29.16
C PRO A 164 -60.93 -76.71 -28.75
N TRP A 165 -60.61 -77.11 -27.51
CA TRP A 165 -61.02 -78.41 -26.99
C TRP A 165 -62.54 -78.52 -26.90
N LEU A 166 -63.21 -77.51 -26.36
CA LEU A 166 -64.68 -77.46 -26.24
C LEU A 166 -65.34 -77.52 -27.62
N LEU A 167 -64.86 -76.72 -28.58
CA LEU A 167 -65.38 -76.69 -29.95
C LEU A 167 -65.23 -78.04 -30.64
N ASN A 168 -64.08 -78.71 -30.48
CA ASN A 168 -63.86 -80.05 -31.02
C ASN A 168 -64.79 -81.09 -30.39
N GLU A 169 -65.03 -81.02 -29.08
CA GLU A 169 -65.95 -81.97 -28.42
C GLU A 169 -67.41 -81.73 -28.83
N VAL A 170 -67.81 -80.45 -29.01
CA VAL A 170 -69.12 -80.11 -29.59
C VAL A 170 -69.23 -80.62 -31.03
N GLU A 171 -68.21 -80.44 -31.86
CA GLU A 171 -68.17 -80.95 -33.24
C GLU A 171 -68.33 -82.47 -33.27
N LYS A 172 -67.61 -83.23 -32.43
CA LYS A 172 -67.81 -84.68 -32.30
C LYS A 172 -69.23 -85.04 -31.89
N THR A 173 -69.82 -84.37 -30.90
CA THR A 173 -71.21 -84.66 -30.50
C THR A 173 -72.21 -84.36 -31.63
N MET A 174 -71.97 -83.32 -32.43
CA MET A 174 -72.75 -83.05 -33.63
C MET A 174 -72.55 -84.12 -34.70
N GLU A 175 -71.32 -84.59 -34.93
CA GLU A 175 -71.04 -85.72 -35.82
C GLU A 175 -71.73 -86.99 -35.34
N HIS A 176 -71.66 -87.32 -34.05
CA HIS A 176 -72.37 -88.45 -33.45
C HIS A 176 -73.90 -88.31 -33.60
N SER A 177 -74.46 -87.10 -33.43
CA SER A 177 -75.88 -86.85 -33.69
C SER A 177 -76.25 -86.96 -35.17
N MET A 178 -75.35 -86.55 -36.07
CA MET A 178 -75.55 -86.63 -37.52
C MET A 178 -75.45 -88.07 -38.03
N VAL A 179 -74.51 -88.86 -37.50
CA VAL A 179 -74.40 -90.31 -37.71
C VAL A 179 -75.64 -91.01 -37.13
N GLY A 180 -76.09 -90.63 -35.94
CA GLY A 180 -77.33 -91.15 -35.35
C GLY A 180 -78.56 -90.88 -36.24
N ARG A 181 -78.66 -89.67 -36.81
CA ARG A 181 -79.71 -89.31 -37.78
C ARG A 181 -79.60 -90.09 -39.09
N THR A 182 -78.41 -90.23 -39.67
CA THR A 182 -78.22 -91.01 -40.93
C THR A 182 -78.45 -92.51 -40.75
N VAL A 183 -78.27 -93.06 -39.55
CA VAL A 183 -78.64 -94.44 -39.24
C VAL A 183 -80.16 -94.59 -39.08
N LEU A 184 -80.83 -93.61 -38.46
CA LEU A 184 -82.29 -93.58 -38.34
C LEU A 184 -83.00 -93.35 -39.69
N ASP A 185 -82.43 -92.54 -40.60
CA ASP A 185 -82.97 -92.32 -41.95
C ASP A 185 -82.75 -93.52 -42.90
N ARG A 186 -81.97 -94.52 -42.49
CA ARG A 186 -81.74 -95.78 -43.24
C ARG A 186 -82.60 -96.95 -42.76
N VAL A 187 -83.45 -96.75 -41.76
CA VAL A 187 -84.46 -97.71 -41.28
C VAL A 187 -85.83 -97.27 -41.78
#